data_AF-A0ABD3TEF6-F1
#
_entry.id   AF-A0ABD3TEF6-F1
#
_cell.length_a   1.000
_cell.length_b   1.000
_cell.length_c   1.000
_cell.angle_alpha   90.00
_cell.angle_beta   90.00
_cell.angle_gamma   90.00
#
_symmetry.space_group_name_H-M   'P 1'
#
loop_
_entity.id
_entity.type
_entity.pdbx_description
1 polymer ?
#
loop_
_entity_poly.entity_id
_entity_poly.type
_entity_poly.pdbx_seq_one_letter_code
_entity_poly.pdbx_strand_id
1 'polypeptide(L)'
;MAKAFPMAVLGLIFLCSSVFVESKDNSPFIVAHKIISHNKLNANLERISVSIDIYNTGSDYAYDVTLIDDNWAQEVFDSIIGNTSKSWERLDAGSLVSHSFELESKTKTVYYGAPALITYRVPTKPKLQEAYSTPILPVKILSEPTGSKNIELVITLDLPIFSCTCTSYLVLIFTPCRNYWENTGHMSPWFFS
;
A
#
# COMPACT_ATOMS: atom_id res chain seq x y z
N MET A 1 26.16 -59.97 13.69
CA MET A 1 25.35 -59.52 12.54
C MET A 1 24.83 -58.11 12.84
N ALA A 2 25.53 -57.08 12.35
CA ALA A 2 25.10 -55.69 12.51
C ALA A 2 24.06 -55.37 11.43
N LYS A 3 22.84 -55.01 11.83
CA LYS A 3 21.78 -54.57 10.92
C LYS A 3 22.00 -53.08 10.63
N ALA A 4 22.56 -52.80 9.47
CA ALA A 4 22.58 -51.46 8.89
C ALA A 4 21.19 -51.10 8.35
N PHE A 5 20.89 -49.80 8.36
CA PHE A 5 19.70 -49.09 7.84
C PHE A 5 18.41 -49.17 8.66
N PRO A 6 17.87 -47.99 9.04
CA PRO A 6 17.16 -47.20 8.04
C PRO A 6 17.56 -45.71 8.05
N MET A 7 18.72 -45.38 7.51
CA MET A 7 19.08 -43.99 7.17
C MET A 7 18.53 -43.57 5.79
N ALA A 8 17.64 -44.39 5.18
CA ALA A 8 16.94 -44.07 3.92
C ALA A 8 15.64 -43.29 4.16
N VAL A 9 15.00 -43.46 5.32
CA VAL A 9 13.65 -42.91 5.56
C VAL A 9 13.71 -41.41 5.86
N LEU A 10 14.82 -40.91 6.42
CA LEU A 10 15.00 -39.49 6.71
C LEU A 10 15.27 -38.65 5.44
N GLY A 11 15.76 -39.25 4.35
CA GLY A 11 16.04 -38.56 3.09
C GLY A 11 14.80 -38.27 2.24
N LEU A 12 13.70 -39.02 2.42
CA LEU A 12 12.50 -38.89 1.61
C LEU A 12 11.55 -37.79 2.12
N ILE A 13 11.61 -37.45 3.42
CA ILE A 13 10.73 -36.43 4.03
C ILE A 13 11.20 -35.01 3.72
N PHE A 14 12.49 -34.81 3.41
CA PHE A 14 13.07 -33.50 3.09
C PHE A 14 12.78 -33.03 1.65
N LEU A 15 12.18 -33.87 0.81
CA LEU A 15 11.83 -33.56 -0.58
C LEU A 15 10.39 -33.03 -0.74
N CYS A 16 9.61 -32.93 0.34
CA CYS A 16 8.21 -32.49 0.33
C CYS A 16 8.00 -31.07 0.85
N SER A 17 9.05 -30.25 0.97
CA SER A 17 8.91 -28.81 1.26
C SER A 17 8.35 -28.08 0.04
N SER A 18 7.04 -28.25 -0.17
CA SER A 18 6.10 -27.28 -0.72
C SER A 18 6.70 -26.27 -1.70
N VAL A 19 6.86 -26.67 -2.95
CA VAL A 19 6.77 -25.70 -4.04
C VAL A 19 5.29 -25.33 -4.10
N PHE A 20 4.90 -24.26 -3.39
CA PHE A 20 3.68 -23.55 -3.75
C PHE A 20 3.95 -22.99 -5.15
N VAL A 21 3.56 -23.74 -6.17
CA VAL A 21 3.30 -23.15 -7.48
C VAL A 21 2.06 -22.31 -7.26
N GLU A 22 2.24 -21.05 -6.83
CA GLU A 22 1.26 -20.03 -7.17
C GLU A 22 1.11 -20.16 -8.69
N SER A 23 -0.08 -20.56 -9.15
CA SER A 23 -0.47 -20.34 -10.52
C SER A 23 -0.36 -18.84 -10.72
N LYS A 24 0.80 -18.40 -11.22
CA LYS A 24 1.08 -17.01 -11.55
C LYS A 24 0.17 -16.67 -12.70
N ASP A 25 -1.05 -16.29 -12.35
CA ASP A 25 -2.02 -15.76 -13.29
C ASP A 25 -1.33 -14.50 -13.83
N ASN A 26 -0.88 -14.57 -15.07
CA ASN A 26 -0.22 -13.45 -15.73
C ASN A 26 -1.28 -12.38 -15.94
N SER A 27 -1.40 -11.51 -14.95
CA SER A 27 -2.39 -10.45 -14.87
C SER A 27 -1.72 -9.22 -14.26
N PRO A 28 -2.09 -8.01 -14.70
CA PRO A 28 -1.73 -6.81 -13.97
C PRO A 28 -2.42 -6.83 -12.59
N PHE A 29 -1.81 -6.11 -11.65
CA PHE A 29 -2.36 -5.85 -10.32
C PHE A 29 -2.06 -4.41 -9.98
N ILE A 30 -3.10 -3.57 -10.00
CA ILE A 30 -2.96 -2.13 -9.84
C ILE A 30 -3.11 -1.76 -8.36
N VAL A 31 -2.09 -1.09 -7.83
CA VAL A 31 -2.09 -0.49 -6.50
C VAL A 31 -1.95 1.02 -6.68
N ALA A 32 -2.72 1.80 -5.95
CA ALA A 32 -2.66 3.25 -6.01
C ALA A 32 -2.51 3.87 -4.62
N HIS A 33 -1.65 4.87 -4.53
CA HIS A 33 -1.36 5.59 -3.30
C HIS A 33 -1.67 7.07 -3.51
N LYS A 34 -2.60 7.61 -2.71
CA LYS A 34 -2.99 9.02 -2.73
C LYS A 34 -2.23 9.77 -1.64
N ILE A 35 -1.44 10.75 -2.06
CA ILE A 35 -0.53 11.54 -1.25
C ILE A 35 -1.04 12.97 -1.20
N ILE A 36 -0.94 13.59 -0.04
CA ILE A 36 -1.34 14.98 0.18
C ILE A 36 -0.18 15.76 0.77
N SER A 37 0.09 16.93 0.19
CA SER A 37 1.05 17.89 0.68
C SER A 37 0.39 19.23 0.94
N HIS A 38 0.79 19.86 2.02
CA HIS A 38 0.24 21.13 2.51
C HIS A 38 1.18 22.27 2.22
N ASN A 39 0.65 23.34 1.62
CA ASN A 39 1.37 24.57 1.40
C ASN A 39 0.51 25.76 1.84
N LYS A 40 0.78 26.25 3.05
CA LYS A 40 0.13 27.45 3.57
C LYS A 40 0.71 28.69 2.90
N LEU A 41 -0.06 29.30 2.00
CA LEU A 41 0.35 30.50 1.26
C LEU A 41 0.26 31.76 2.13
N ASN A 42 -0.79 31.87 2.95
CA ASN A 42 -0.96 32.93 3.95
C ASN A 42 -1.87 32.47 5.10
N ALA A 43 -2.21 33.37 6.02
CA ALA A 43 -3.04 33.03 7.19
C ALA A 43 -4.44 32.48 6.84
N ASN A 44 -4.98 32.86 5.67
CA ASN A 44 -6.36 32.60 5.26
C ASN A 44 -6.48 31.76 3.99
N LEU A 45 -5.35 31.32 3.42
CA LEU A 45 -5.32 30.57 2.17
C LEU A 45 -4.26 29.47 2.27
N GLU A 46 -4.71 28.24 2.07
CA GLU A 46 -3.87 27.07 1.98
C GLU A 46 -4.07 26.39 0.64
N ARG A 47 -2.95 26.01 0.05
CA ARG A 47 -2.89 25.22 -1.17
C ARG A 47 -2.51 23.79 -0.80
N ILE A 48 -3.32 22.85 -1.26
CA ILE A 48 -3.13 21.43 -1.05
C ILE A 48 -2.72 20.82 -2.38
N SER A 49 -1.57 20.17 -2.42
CA SER A 49 -1.15 19.38 -3.58
C SER A 49 -1.57 17.94 -3.39
N VAL A 50 -2.32 17.41 -4.34
CA VAL A 50 -2.73 16.01 -4.39
C VAL A 50 -1.88 15.31 -5.43
N SER A 51 -1.24 14.21 -5.05
CA SER A 51 -0.50 13.34 -5.97
C SER A 51 -1.00 11.91 -5.83
N ILE A 52 -1.23 11.24 -6.95
CA ILE A 52 -1.70 9.85 -6.98
C ILE A 52 -0.69 9.04 -7.76
N ASP A 53 0.00 8.16 -7.05
CA ASP A 53 0.96 7.23 -7.62
C ASP A 53 0.25 5.90 -7.91
N ILE A 54 0.37 5.41 -9.14
CA ILE A 54 -0.25 4.18 -9.61
C ILE A 54 0.86 3.22 -10.03
N TYR A 55 0.83 2.03 -9.43
CA TYR A 55 1.81 0.98 -9.62
C TYR A 55 1.12 -0.24 -10.22
N ASN A 56 1.72 -0.82 -11.24
CA ASN A 56 1.37 -2.17 -11.66
C ASN A 56 2.33 -3.16 -11.00
N THR A 57 1.93 -3.75 -9.88
CA THR A 57 2.73 -4.77 -9.18
C THR A 57 2.42 -6.19 -9.67
N GLY A 58 1.61 -6.32 -10.72
CA GLY A 58 1.32 -7.59 -11.37
C GLY A 58 2.45 -8.04 -12.30
N SER A 59 2.23 -9.17 -12.97
CA SER A 59 3.22 -9.77 -13.87
C SER A 59 2.95 -9.56 -15.35
N ASP A 60 1.87 -8.85 -15.70
CA ASP A 60 1.51 -8.49 -17.07
C ASP A 60 1.11 -7.01 -17.14
N TYR A 61 0.98 -6.45 -18.33
CA TYR A 61 0.63 -5.03 -18.53
C TYR A 61 -0.88 -4.78 -18.39
N ALA A 62 -1.25 -3.54 -18.06
CA ALA A 62 -2.63 -3.05 -18.08
C ALA A 62 -2.81 -2.04 -19.22
N TYR A 63 -3.97 -2.06 -19.87
CA TYR A 63 -4.33 -1.10 -20.94
C TYR A 63 -5.44 -0.16 -20.50
N ASP A 64 -5.54 0.98 -21.21
CA ASP A 64 -6.59 1.99 -21.03
C ASP A 64 -6.77 2.41 -19.57
N VAL A 65 -5.65 2.61 -18.87
CA VAL A 65 -5.66 2.95 -17.45
C VAL A 65 -6.17 4.37 -17.30
N THR A 66 -7.27 4.55 -16.58
CA THR A 66 -7.88 5.87 -16.33
C THR A 66 -8.02 6.11 -14.85
N LEU A 67 -7.54 7.26 -14.39
CA LEU A 67 -7.67 7.79 -13.05
C LEU A 67 -8.75 8.87 -13.02
N ILE A 68 -9.64 8.80 -12.02
CA ILE A 68 -10.69 9.79 -11.76
C ILE A 68 -10.71 10.09 -10.25
N ASP A 69 -10.55 11.36 -9.90
CA ASP A 69 -10.60 11.84 -8.51
C ASP A 69 -11.43 13.14 -8.40
N ASP A 70 -12.70 13.08 -8.78
CA ASP A 70 -13.61 14.22 -8.93
C ASP A 70 -14.46 14.52 -7.67
N ASN A 71 -14.37 13.69 -6.64
CA ASN A 71 -15.19 13.80 -5.43
C ASN A 71 -14.60 14.77 -4.39
N TRP A 72 -14.44 16.04 -4.75
CA TRP A 72 -13.95 17.10 -3.86
C TRP A 72 -15.06 18.07 -3.47
N ALA A 73 -15.21 18.30 -2.16
CA ALA A 73 -16.21 19.18 -1.59
C ALA A 73 -15.97 20.66 -1.97
N GLN A 74 -16.88 21.25 -2.75
CA GLN A 74 -16.79 22.64 -3.20
C GLN A 74 -16.98 23.65 -2.06
N GLU A 75 -17.63 23.24 -0.97
CA GLU A 75 -17.75 24.01 0.25
C GLU A 75 -16.45 24.12 1.05
N VAL A 76 -15.48 23.23 0.78
CA VAL A 76 -14.15 23.23 1.40
C VAL A 76 -13.10 23.82 0.46
N PHE A 77 -13.15 23.49 -0.83
CA PHE A 77 -12.17 23.89 -1.82
C PHE A 77 -12.74 24.93 -2.79
N ASP A 78 -12.17 26.12 -2.77
CA ASP A 78 -12.58 27.26 -3.61
C ASP A 78 -12.20 27.06 -5.08
N SER A 79 -11.12 26.32 -5.34
CA SER A 79 -10.57 26.13 -6.68
C SER A 79 -9.82 24.81 -6.81
N ILE A 80 -9.90 24.22 -7.99
CA ILE A 80 -9.12 23.05 -8.43
C ILE A 80 -8.24 23.51 -9.59
N ILE A 81 -6.93 23.40 -9.41
CA ILE A 81 -5.91 23.78 -10.40
C ILE A 81 -5.38 22.51 -11.05
N GLY A 82 -5.66 22.36 -12.35
CA GLY A 82 -5.33 21.17 -13.12
C GLY A 82 -6.51 20.19 -13.22
N ASN A 83 -6.28 19.08 -13.90
CA ASN A 83 -7.31 18.06 -14.11
C ASN A 83 -7.27 17.03 -12.98
N THR A 84 -8.43 16.65 -12.46
CA THR A 84 -8.55 15.56 -11.48
C THR A 84 -8.57 14.16 -12.11
N SER A 85 -8.56 14.11 -13.45
CA SER A 85 -8.55 12.87 -14.23
C SER A 85 -7.35 12.81 -15.16
N LYS A 86 -6.83 11.59 -15.37
CA LYS A 86 -5.77 11.32 -16.35
C LYS A 86 -5.88 9.90 -16.88
N SER A 87 -5.49 9.72 -18.14
CA SER A 87 -5.44 8.39 -18.76
C SER A 87 -4.04 8.09 -19.29
N TRP A 88 -3.70 6.81 -19.26
CA TRP A 88 -2.49 6.24 -19.82
C TRP A 88 -2.88 5.06 -20.70
N GLU A 89 -2.33 5.00 -21.91
CA GLU A 89 -2.62 3.92 -22.86
C GLU A 89 -2.22 2.56 -22.30
N ARG A 90 -1.09 2.50 -21.58
CA ARG A 90 -0.49 1.26 -21.09
C ARG A 90 0.38 1.48 -19.86
N LEU A 91 0.28 0.54 -18.91
CA LEU A 91 1.20 0.41 -17.77
C LEU A 91 1.85 -0.98 -17.80
N ASP A 92 3.15 -1.06 -18.03
CA ASP A 92 3.89 -2.33 -17.99
C ASP A 92 4.03 -2.89 -16.57
N ALA A 93 4.32 -4.18 -16.47
CA ALA A 93 4.59 -4.83 -15.18
C ALA A 93 5.78 -4.16 -14.47
N GLY A 94 5.59 -3.82 -13.19
CA GLY A 94 6.57 -3.09 -12.37
C GLY A 94 6.67 -1.59 -12.66
N SER A 95 5.85 -1.05 -13.58
CA SER A 95 5.84 0.38 -13.90
C SER A 95 5.13 1.22 -12.84
N LEU A 96 5.50 2.51 -12.78
CA LEU A 96 4.92 3.54 -11.94
C LEU A 96 4.56 4.74 -12.82
N VAL A 97 3.32 5.21 -12.68
CA VAL A 97 2.91 6.52 -13.21
C VAL A 97 2.35 7.37 -12.08
N SER A 98 2.45 8.69 -12.23
CA SER A 98 1.96 9.63 -11.22
C SER A 98 1.19 10.76 -11.90
N HIS A 99 0.19 11.26 -11.20
CA HIS A 99 -0.59 12.43 -11.59
C HIS A 99 -0.85 13.32 -10.40
N SER A 100 -0.74 14.63 -10.61
CA SER A 100 -0.94 15.61 -9.56
C SER A 100 -1.80 16.79 -10.02
N PHE A 101 -2.49 17.38 -9.05
CA PHE A 101 -3.28 18.60 -9.19
C PHE A 101 -3.27 19.36 -7.86
N GLU A 102 -3.68 20.62 -7.87
CA GLU A 102 -3.72 21.44 -6.66
C GLU A 102 -5.16 21.85 -6.32
N LEU A 103 -5.40 22.02 -5.04
CA LEU A 103 -6.64 22.52 -4.48
C LEU A 103 -6.33 23.76 -3.65
N GLU A 104 -7.19 24.77 -3.70
CA GLU A 104 -7.09 25.93 -2.82
C GLU A 104 -8.27 25.97 -1.86
N SER A 105 -8.00 26.26 -0.60
CA SER A 105 -9.01 26.41 0.43
C SER A 105 -8.75 27.63 1.30
N LYS A 106 -9.83 28.36 1.59
CA LYS A 106 -9.88 29.44 2.57
C LYS A 106 -10.61 29.06 3.86
N THR A 107 -11.11 27.84 3.94
CA THR A 107 -11.96 27.38 5.05
C THR A 107 -11.15 26.57 6.05
N LYS A 108 -11.13 27.00 7.31
CA LYS A 108 -10.52 26.24 8.41
C LYS A 108 -11.40 25.05 8.77
N THR A 109 -10.97 23.85 8.42
CA THR A 109 -11.74 22.63 8.65
C THR A 109 -10.86 21.38 8.73
N VAL A 110 -11.45 20.25 9.09
CA VAL A 110 -10.86 18.92 8.92
C VAL A 110 -11.56 18.25 7.76
N TYR A 111 -10.80 17.90 6.72
CA TYR A 111 -11.32 17.27 5.52
C TYR A 111 -11.02 15.78 5.48
N TYR A 112 -12.00 15.01 5.02
CA TYR A 112 -11.91 13.57 4.80
C TYR A 112 -12.09 13.32 3.31
N GLY A 113 -11.04 12.84 2.63
CA GLY A 113 -11.08 12.62 1.19
C GLY A 113 -11.39 11.19 0.81
N ALA A 114 -12.26 11.02 -0.19
CA ALA A 114 -12.52 9.73 -0.79
C ALA A 114 -11.27 9.18 -1.54
N PRO A 115 -11.16 7.85 -1.65
CA PRO A 115 -10.27 7.21 -2.62
C PRO A 115 -10.55 7.68 -4.05
N ALA A 116 -9.50 7.79 -4.86
CA ALA A 116 -9.62 7.95 -6.30
C ALA A 116 -9.97 6.60 -6.96
N LEU A 117 -10.71 6.64 -8.06
CA LEU A 117 -11.07 5.49 -8.87
C LEU A 117 -10.04 5.31 -10.00
N ILE A 118 -9.55 4.08 -10.17
CA ILE A 118 -8.70 3.68 -11.28
C ILE A 118 -9.40 2.56 -12.03
N THR A 119 -9.64 2.74 -13.33
CA THR A 119 -10.20 1.71 -14.21
C THR A 119 -9.16 1.25 -15.22
N TYR A 120 -9.12 -0.04 -15.54
CA TYR A 120 -8.16 -0.58 -16.50
C TYR A 120 -8.66 -1.86 -17.16
N ARG A 121 -8.07 -2.22 -18.31
CA ARG A 121 -8.33 -3.47 -19.03
C ARG A 121 -7.20 -4.47 -18.84
N VAL A 122 -7.58 -5.74 -18.85
CA VAL A 122 -6.67 -6.88 -18.83
C VAL A 122 -6.86 -7.65 -20.13
N PRO A 123 -5.81 -7.98 -20.90
CA PRO A 123 -5.94 -8.64 -22.21
C PRO A 123 -6.78 -9.93 -22.19
N THR A 124 -6.65 -10.70 -21.13
CA THR A 124 -7.30 -11.99 -20.96
C THR A 124 -8.71 -11.90 -20.39
N LYS A 125 -9.17 -10.70 -19.96
CA LYS A 125 -10.47 -10.52 -19.31
C LYS A 125 -11.31 -9.48 -20.08
N PRO A 126 -12.54 -9.81 -20.50
CA PRO A 126 -13.39 -8.88 -21.24
C PRO A 126 -13.98 -7.77 -20.35
N LYS A 127 -14.04 -7.99 -19.03
CA LYS A 127 -14.62 -7.05 -18.07
C LYS A 127 -13.58 -5.99 -17.66
N LEU A 128 -14.00 -4.72 -17.67
CA LEU A 128 -13.23 -3.61 -17.10
C LEU A 128 -12.97 -3.87 -15.60
N GLN A 129 -11.74 -3.65 -15.16
CA GLN A 129 -11.33 -3.81 -13.77
C GLN A 129 -11.28 -2.44 -13.08
N GLU A 130 -11.52 -2.45 -11.78
CA GLU A 130 -11.46 -1.27 -10.92
C GLU A 130 -10.43 -1.48 -9.81
N ALA A 131 -9.75 -0.41 -9.45
CA ALA A 131 -8.89 -0.31 -8.29
C ALA A 131 -9.14 1.05 -7.63
N TYR A 132 -8.85 1.13 -6.34
CA TYR A 132 -9.04 2.35 -5.55
C TYR A 132 -7.72 2.76 -4.93
N SER A 133 -7.48 4.06 -4.83
CA SER A 133 -6.34 4.56 -4.06
C SER A 133 -6.55 4.32 -2.56
N THR A 134 -5.50 4.54 -1.78
CA THR A 134 -5.66 4.73 -0.34
C THR A 134 -6.60 5.92 -0.07
N PRO A 135 -7.51 5.82 0.93
CA PRO A 135 -8.26 6.98 1.41
C PRO A 135 -7.30 7.97 2.08
N ILE A 136 -7.68 9.24 2.08
CA ILE A 136 -6.87 10.28 2.74
C ILE A 136 -7.14 10.25 4.24
N LEU A 137 -6.08 10.29 5.04
CA LEU A 137 -6.20 10.55 6.48
C LEU A 137 -6.81 11.95 6.72
N PRO A 138 -7.41 12.21 7.89
CA PRO A 138 -8.07 13.49 8.16
C PRO A 138 -7.09 14.65 8.00
N VAL A 139 -7.37 15.52 7.05
CA VAL A 139 -6.51 16.63 6.66
C VAL A 139 -6.95 17.89 7.39
N LYS A 140 -6.08 18.47 8.21
CA LYS A 140 -6.38 19.76 8.88
C LYS A 140 -6.00 20.90 7.97
N ILE A 141 -6.99 21.67 7.55
CA ILE A 141 -6.84 22.82 6.66
C ILE A 141 -6.85 24.11 7.49
N LEU A 142 -5.89 24.99 7.23
CA LEU A 142 -5.61 26.27 7.88
C LEU A 142 -5.41 26.15 9.40
N SER A 143 -5.06 24.97 9.91
CA SER A 143 -4.68 24.82 11.30
C SER A 143 -3.36 25.52 11.61
N GLU A 144 -3.21 25.97 12.85
CA GLU A 144 -1.92 26.46 13.34
C GLU A 144 -0.91 25.30 13.36
N PRO A 145 0.38 25.57 13.10
CA PRO A 145 1.42 24.57 13.26
C PRO A 145 1.43 24.14 14.73
N THR A 146 0.93 22.93 15.02
CA THR A 146 1.19 22.30 16.32
C THR A 146 2.70 22.11 16.40
N GLY A 147 3.36 22.85 17.30
CA GLY A 147 4.81 22.89 17.43
C GLY A 147 5.45 21.52 17.26
N SER A 148 6.33 21.41 16.27
CA SER A 148 7.06 20.19 15.94
C SER A 148 7.85 19.72 17.15
N LYS A 149 7.30 18.79 17.92
CA LYS A 149 8.11 17.99 18.84
C LYS A 149 8.85 16.99 17.97
N ASN A 150 10.02 17.40 17.48
CA ASN A 150 10.99 16.47 16.93
C ASN A 150 11.29 15.47 18.06
N ILE A 151 10.74 14.27 17.95
CA ILE A 151 11.21 13.13 18.74
C ILE A 151 12.52 12.70 18.12
N GLU A 152 13.60 13.34 18.57
CA GLU A 152 14.97 12.92 18.30
C GLU A 152 15.17 11.57 18.99
N LEU A 153 15.01 10.48 18.21
CA LEU A 153 15.39 9.14 18.63
C LEU A 153 16.92 9.05 18.66
N VAL A 154 17.52 9.54 19.73
CA VAL A 154 18.93 9.27 20.05
C VAL A 154 19.03 7.80 20.45
N ILE A 155 19.42 6.94 19.50
CA ILE A 155 19.85 5.59 19.82
C ILE A 155 21.32 5.69 20.26
N THR A 156 21.55 5.85 21.57
CA THR A 156 22.91 5.73 22.14
C THR A 156 23.28 4.26 22.17
N LEU A 157 24.10 3.85 21.20
CA LEU A 157 24.62 2.49 21.08
C LEU A 157 25.94 2.38 21.86
N ASP A 158 25.85 2.45 23.19
CA ASP A 158 26.98 2.13 24.07
C ASP A 158 26.91 0.66 24.45
N LEU A 159 27.56 -0.21 23.67
CA LEU A 159 28.00 -1.50 24.19
C LEU A 159 29.43 -1.80 23.73
N PRO A 160 30.35 -2.08 24.69
CA PRO A 160 31.73 -2.37 24.38
C PRO A 160 31.84 -3.74 23.73
N ILE A 161 32.67 -3.79 22.70
CA ILE A 161 33.10 -4.98 21.97
C ILE A 161 33.67 -5.98 22.98
N PHE A 162 32.96 -7.08 23.27
CA PHE A 162 33.58 -8.27 23.85
C PHE A 162 32.85 -9.54 23.39
N SER A 163 33.45 -10.17 22.38
CA SER A 163 33.75 -11.60 22.30
C SER A 163 32.60 -12.64 22.38
N CYS A 164 32.47 -13.35 21.25
CA CYS A 164 32.25 -14.78 21.09
C CYS A 164 30.87 -15.41 21.38
N THR A 165 30.35 -15.97 20.27
CA THR A 165 29.42 -17.12 20.16
C THR A 165 28.00 -16.94 20.69
N CYS A 166 27.16 -16.24 19.91
CA CYS A 166 25.71 -16.38 20.02
C CYS A 166 25.08 -16.34 18.61
N THR A 167 25.50 -17.25 17.73
CA THR A 167 24.96 -17.41 16.36
C THR A 167 23.78 -18.37 16.27
N SER A 168 23.12 -18.73 17.38
CA SER A 168 22.02 -19.72 17.36
C SER A 168 20.71 -19.30 18.04
N TYR A 169 20.58 -18.08 18.56
CA TYR A 169 19.36 -17.67 19.29
C TYR A 169 18.54 -16.51 18.69
N LEU A 170 18.99 -15.91 17.59
CA LEU A 170 18.30 -14.75 16.97
C LEU A 170 17.30 -15.09 15.86
N VAL A 171 17.04 -16.37 15.57
CA VAL A 171 16.01 -16.77 14.57
C VAL A 171 14.63 -16.98 15.22
N LEU A 172 14.53 -17.08 16.55
CA LEU A 172 13.25 -17.39 17.23
C LEU A 172 12.47 -16.17 17.75
N ILE A 173 12.94 -14.93 17.55
CA ILE A 173 12.26 -13.73 18.07
C ILE A 173 11.55 -12.93 16.96
N PHE A 174 11.74 -13.26 15.68
CA PHE A 174 11.08 -12.58 14.54
C PHE A 174 10.01 -13.42 13.81
N THR A 175 9.45 -14.47 14.43
CA THR A 175 8.23 -15.10 13.92
C THR A 175 7.16 -15.15 15.00
N PRO A 176 6.42 -14.04 15.16
CA PRO A 176 4.97 -14.21 15.13
C PRO A 176 4.29 -12.98 14.50
N CYS A 177 3.84 -13.07 13.24
CA CYS A 177 2.68 -12.35 12.71
C CYS A 177 2.49 -12.60 11.20
N ARG A 178 2.38 -13.87 10.80
CA ARG A 178 1.87 -14.19 9.45
C ARG A 178 1.31 -15.61 9.34
N ASN A 179 0.50 -16.06 10.31
CA ASN A 179 -0.23 -17.34 10.18
C ASN A 179 -1.44 -17.47 11.14
N TYR A 180 -2.15 -16.37 11.42
CA TYR A 180 -3.40 -16.40 12.21
C TYR A 180 -4.65 -15.98 11.41
N TRP A 181 -4.61 -16.03 10.07
CA TRP A 181 -5.76 -15.68 9.23
C TRP A 181 -6.18 -16.75 8.22
N GLU A 182 -5.62 -17.96 8.27
CA GLU A 182 -5.93 -19.02 7.28
C GLU A 182 -6.41 -20.35 7.87
N ASN A 183 -6.88 -20.39 9.13
CA ASN A 183 -7.37 -21.65 9.72
C ASN A 183 -8.78 -21.61 10.32
N THR A 184 -9.63 -20.70 9.88
CA THR A 184 -11.08 -20.78 10.17
C THR A 184 -11.91 -20.52 8.91
N GLY A 185 -11.67 -21.35 7.88
CA GLY A 185 -12.66 -21.63 6.86
C GLY A 185 -13.77 -22.52 7.42
N HIS A 186 -14.70 -21.92 8.17
CA HIS A 186 -16.00 -22.53 8.44
C HIS A 186 -17.09 -21.45 8.40
N MET A 187 -17.89 -21.50 7.34
CA MET A 187 -19.12 -20.72 7.21
C MET A 187 -20.13 -21.15 8.29
N SER A 188 -20.79 -20.19 8.93
CA SER A 188 -22.26 -19.98 8.97
C SER A 188 -22.66 -19.08 10.17
N PRO A 189 -23.93 -18.64 10.29
CA PRO A 189 -24.41 -17.27 10.12
C PRO A 189 -24.75 -16.60 11.48
N TRP A 190 -25.57 -15.54 11.50
CA TRP A 190 -26.01 -14.74 12.67
C TRP A 190 -24.99 -13.64 13.02
N PHE A 191 -25.25 -12.33 12.88
CA PHE A 191 -26.39 -11.58 13.37
C PHE A 191 -26.64 -10.33 12.51
N PHE A 192 -27.90 -10.16 12.08
CA PHE A 192 -28.53 -8.85 11.97
C PHE A 192 -29.05 -8.49 13.37
N SER A 193 -28.66 -7.35 13.91
CA SER A 193 -29.55 -6.33 14.47
C SER A 193 -28.76 -5.06 14.82
#